data_AF-A0A1F5W8W7-F1
#
_entry.id   AF-A0A1F5W8W7-F1
#
_cell.length_a   1.000
_cell.length_b   1.000
_cell.length_c   1.000
_cell.angle_alpha   90.00
_cell.angle_beta   90.00
_cell.angle_gamma   90.00
#
_symmetry.space_group_name_H-M   'P 1'
#
loop_
_entity.id
_entity.type
_entity.pdbx_description
1 polymer ?
#
loop_
_entity_poly.entity_id
_entity_poly.type
_entity_poly.pdbx_seq_one_letter_code
_entity_poly.pdbx_strand_id
1 'polypeptide(L)'
;MTIDAMLHFKKYDTAVFFTGDSDFLALVTYLKNHGKKVFIFSSENNVSQELRTGADGYTDILDIDGVWGKELKHRAELEKESR
;
A
#
# COMPACT_ATOMS: atom_id res chain seq x y z
N MET A 1 11.54 2.08 -5.36
CA MET A 1 10.66 0.93 -5.06
C MET A 1 10.85 -0.24 -6.02
N THR A 2 10.48 -0.14 -7.32
CA THR A 2 10.57 -1.30 -8.25
C THR A 2 11.98 -1.90 -8.31
N ILE A 3 13.00 -1.07 -8.46
CA ILE A 3 14.40 -1.52 -8.49
C ILE A 3 14.78 -2.21 -7.17
N ASP A 4 14.41 -1.63 -6.03
CA ASP A 4 14.76 -2.17 -4.71
C ASP A 4 14.11 -3.53 -4.44
N ALA A 5 12.82 -3.65 -4.77
CA ALA A 5 12.07 -4.90 -4.67
C ALA A 5 12.74 -6.00 -5.50
N MET A 6 13.15 -5.68 -6.73
CA MET A 6 13.83 -6.62 -7.61
C MET A 6 15.24 -6.99 -7.14
N LEU A 7 16.03 -6.02 -6.65
CA LEU A 7 17.37 -6.28 -6.12
C LEU A 7 17.35 -7.20 -4.90
N HIS A 8 16.29 -7.12 -4.10
CA HIS A 8 16.14 -7.90 -2.87
C HIS A 8 15.16 -9.06 -3.02
N PHE A 9 14.66 -9.36 -4.22
CA PHE A 9 13.58 -10.32 -4.46
C PHE A 9 13.86 -11.72 -3.88
N LYS A 10 15.13 -12.14 -3.82
CA LYS A 10 15.51 -13.44 -3.23
C LYS A 10 15.54 -13.44 -1.69
N LYS A 11 15.46 -12.27 -1.05
CA LYS A 11 15.62 -12.10 0.41
C LYS A 11 14.29 -12.04 1.17
N TYR A 12 13.16 -12.05 0.48
CA TYR A 12 11.83 -12.05 1.08
C TYR A 12 10.91 -12.99 0.32
N ASP A 13 9.88 -13.52 0.97
CA ASP A 13 8.87 -14.40 0.33
C ASP A 13 7.55 -13.69 0.08
N THR A 14 7.30 -12.60 0.82
CA THR A 14 6.07 -11.80 0.73
C THR A 14 6.43 -10.34 0.53
N ALA A 15 5.79 -9.68 -0.43
CA ALA A 15 5.84 -8.25 -0.66
C ALA A 15 4.50 -7.61 -0.28
N VAL A 16 4.58 -6.50 0.43
CA VAL A 16 3.41 -5.67 0.78
C VAL A 16 3.63 -4.30 0.17
N PHE A 17 2.76 -3.90 -0.76
CA PHE A 17 2.85 -2.59 -1.40
C PHE A 17 1.70 -1.71 -0.96
N PHE A 18 2.05 -0.50 -0.49
CA PHE A 18 1.09 0.56 -0.20
C PHE A 18 1.02 1.49 -1.42
N THR A 19 0.22 1.09 -2.40
CA THR A 19 0.06 1.81 -3.67
C THR A 19 -1.21 1.35 -4.38
N GLY A 20 -1.81 2.22 -5.18
CA GLY A 20 -2.85 1.82 -6.12
C GLY A 20 -2.55 2.19 -7.58
N ASP A 21 -1.30 2.57 -7.85
CA ASP A 21 -0.83 2.92 -9.19
C ASP A 21 -0.68 1.66 -10.07
N SER A 22 -1.32 1.68 -11.24
CA SER A 22 -1.30 0.60 -12.23
C SER A 22 0.10 0.31 -12.79
N ASP A 23 1.03 1.26 -12.72
CA ASP A 23 2.41 1.08 -13.22
C ASP A 23 3.15 -0.06 -12.49
N PHE A 24 2.70 -0.44 -11.29
CA PHE A 24 3.28 -1.55 -10.53
C PHE A 24 2.77 -2.93 -10.95
N LEU A 25 1.78 -3.03 -11.84
CA LEU A 25 1.20 -4.31 -12.25
C LEU A 25 2.26 -5.28 -12.82
N ALA A 26 3.21 -4.78 -13.60
CA ALA A 26 4.30 -5.59 -14.13
C ALA A 26 5.20 -6.16 -13.03
N LEU A 27 5.48 -5.37 -11.98
CA LEU A 27 6.24 -5.82 -10.81
C LEU A 27 5.47 -6.87 -10.01
N VAL A 28 4.19 -6.63 -9.73
CA VAL A 28 3.31 -7.57 -9.01
C VAL A 28 3.27 -8.91 -9.75
N THR A 29 3.03 -8.87 -11.05
CA THR A 29 2.98 -10.05 -11.92
C THR A 29 4.31 -10.80 -11.90
N TYR A 30 5.44 -10.09 -12.03
CA TYR A 30 6.77 -10.69 -11.98
C TYR A 30 6.99 -11.42 -10.64
N LEU A 31 6.73 -10.76 -9.51
CA LEU A 31 6.96 -11.33 -8.18
C LEU A 31 6.11 -12.59 -7.95
N LYS A 32 4.82 -12.54 -8.32
CA LYS A 32 3.91 -13.69 -8.21
C LYS A 32 4.33 -14.87 -9.08
N ASN A 33 4.73 -14.61 -10.32
CA ASN A 33 5.24 -15.65 -11.22
C ASN A 33 6.51 -16.33 -10.69
N HIS A 34 7.23 -15.67 -9.78
CA HIS A 34 8.39 -16.23 -9.08
C HIS A 34 8.07 -16.74 -7.68
N GLY A 35 6.80 -17.05 -7.40
CA GLY A 35 6.33 -17.69 -6.18
C GLY A 35 6.27 -16.78 -4.95
N LYS A 36 6.40 -15.45 -5.13
CA LYS A 36 6.23 -14.50 -4.03
C LYS A 36 4.76 -14.21 -3.80
N LYS A 37 4.38 -14.08 -2.54
CA LYS A 37 3.06 -13.54 -2.17
C LYS A 37 3.09 -12.03 -2.25
N VAL A 38 2.09 -11.42 -2.86
CA VAL A 38 2.02 -9.96 -3.04
C VAL A 38 0.68 -9.44 -2.56
N PHE A 39 0.72 -8.52 -1.59
CA PHE A 39 -0.48 -7.86 -1.06
C PHE A 39 -0.46 -6.37 -1.36
N ILE A 40 -1.60 -5.85 -1.78
CA ILE A 40 -1.78 -4.44 -2.14
C ILE A 40 -2.67 -3.77 -1.11
N PHE A 41 -2.19 -2.65 -0.58
CA PHE A 41 -2.91 -1.78 0.33
C PHE A 41 -3.06 -0.42 -0.33
N SER A 42 -4.29 0.04 -0.52
CA SER A 42 -4.57 1.39 -1.04
C SER A 42 -6.00 1.77 -0.70
N SER A 43 -6.30 3.08 -0.66
CA SER A 43 -7.67 3.57 -0.57
C SER A 43 -8.50 3.10 -1.76
N GLU A 44 -9.74 2.63 -1.55
CA GLU A 44 -10.60 2.11 -2.63
C GLU A 44 -10.71 3.10 -3.82
N ASN A 45 -10.77 4.39 -3.52
CA ASN A 45 -10.90 5.45 -4.52
C ASN A 45 -9.66 5.66 -5.40
N ASN A 46 -8.54 5.01 -5.10
CA ASN A 46 -7.26 5.29 -5.74
C ASN A 46 -6.48 3.99 -6.00
N VAL A 47 -7.12 3.00 -6.63
CA VAL A 47 -6.48 1.75 -7.07
C VAL A 47 -7.05 1.25 -8.38
N SER A 48 -6.18 0.82 -9.30
CA SER A 48 -6.57 0.22 -10.58
C SER A 48 -7.19 -1.18 -10.39
N GLN A 49 -8.17 -1.54 -11.24
CA GLN A 49 -8.85 -2.85 -11.16
C GLN A 49 -7.90 -4.01 -11.47
N GLU A 50 -6.96 -3.80 -12.37
CA GLU A 50 -5.92 -4.76 -12.73
C GLU A 50 -5.01 -5.04 -11.52
N LEU A 51 -4.70 -4.02 -10.72
CA LEU A 51 -3.88 -4.19 -9.53
C LEU A 51 -4.64 -4.93 -8.41
N ARG A 52 -5.94 -4.67 -8.24
CA ARG A 52 -6.80 -5.40 -7.28
C ARG A 52 -6.86 -6.89 -7.56
N THR A 53 -6.90 -7.26 -8.84
CA THR A 53 -7.05 -8.67 -9.28
C THR A 53 -5.71 -9.35 -9.53
N GLY A 54 -4.66 -8.58 -9.84
CA GLY A 54 -3.32 -9.09 -10.12
C GLY A 54 -2.56 -9.59 -8.90
N ALA A 55 -2.87 -9.08 -7.70
CA ALA A 55 -2.22 -9.43 -6.44
C ALA A 55 -2.74 -10.75 -5.82
N ASP A 56 -2.16 -11.21 -4.71
CA ASP A 56 -2.71 -12.31 -3.90
C ASP A 56 -3.79 -11.81 -2.93
N GLY A 57 -3.79 -10.51 -2.63
CA GLY A 57 -4.84 -9.88 -1.86
C GLY A 57 -4.80 -8.36 -2.00
N TYR A 58 -5.97 -7.76 -1.85
CA TYR A 58 -6.17 -6.32 -1.76
C TYR A 58 -6.83 -6.00 -0.42
N THR A 59 -6.37 -4.95 0.23
CA THR A 59 -6.98 -4.42 1.45
C THR A 59 -7.17 -2.92 1.29
N ASP A 60 -8.41 -2.46 1.47
CA ASP A 60 -8.66 -1.04 1.57
C ASP A 60 -8.09 -0.53 2.91
N ILE A 61 -7.21 0.46 2.84
CA ILE A 61 -6.66 1.08 4.04
C ILE A 61 -7.73 1.89 4.79
N LEU A 62 -8.78 2.37 4.11
CA LEU A 62 -9.91 3.11 4.71
C LEU A 62 -10.66 2.27 5.74
N ASP A 63 -10.72 0.96 5.52
CA ASP A 63 -11.41 0.01 6.41
C ASP A 63 -10.55 -0.44 7.60
N ILE A 64 -9.30 0.03 7.71
CA ILE A 64 -8.40 -0.39 8.80
C ILE A 64 -8.57 0.55 10.01
N ASP A 65 -9.23 0.05 11.04
CA ASP A 65 -9.33 0.71 12.33
C ASP A 65 -7.96 0.94 12.97
N GLY A 66 -7.73 2.16 13.48
CA GLY A 66 -6.53 2.52 14.24
C GLY A 66 -5.29 2.91 13.41
N VAL A 67 -5.36 2.84 12.07
CA VAL A 67 -4.30 3.38 11.19
C VAL A 67 -4.46 4.89 10.99
N TRP A 68 -5.69 5.39 11.05
CA TRP A 68 -6.01 6.80 10.91
C TRP A 68 -5.56 7.58 12.15
N GLY A 69 -4.69 8.57 11.94
CA GLY A 69 -4.34 9.52 12.98
C GLY A 69 -5.56 10.30 13.47
N LYS A 70 -5.44 10.94 14.65
CA LYS A 70 -6.46 11.88 15.14
C LYS A 70 -6.73 12.96 14.09
N GLU A 71 -7.90 13.60 14.16
CA GLU A 71 -8.23 14.77 13.33
C GLU A 71 -7.02 15.69 13.20
N LEU A 72 -6.66 15.98 11.94
CA LEU A 72 -5.62 16.92 11.60
C LEU A 72 -6.07 18.31 12.02
N LYS A 73 -5.79 18.68 13.27
CA LYS A 73 -6.01 20.03 13.77
C LYS A 73 -4.94 20.96 13.21
N HIS A 74 -5.36 22.14 12.78
CA HIS A 74 -4.41 23.16 12.38
C HIS A 74 -3.57 23.57 13.60
N ARG A 75 -2.26 23.87 13.44
CA ARG A 75 -1.38 24.20 14.58
C ARG A 75 -1.95 25.30 15.49
N ALA A 76 -2.66 26.27 14.90
CA ALA A 76 -3.31 27.35 15.64
C ALA A 76 -4.46 26.89 16.57
N GLU A 77 -5.08 25.75 16.28
CA GLU A 77 -6.16 25.17 17.09
C GLU A 77 -5.59 24.36 18.27
N LEU A 78 -4.45 23.69 18.07
CA LEU A 78 -3.72 22.99 19.13
C LEU A 78 -3.20 23.95 20.22
N GLU A 79 -2.82 25.18 19.83
CA GLU A 79 -2.37 26.22 20.77
C GLU A 79 -3.53 26.84 21.57
N LYS A 80 -4.76 26.81 21.06
CA LYS A 80 -5.95 27.32 21.77
C LYS A 80 -6.48 26.35 22.82
N GLU A 81 -6.34 25.04 22.61
CA GLU A 81 -6.79 24.01 23.56
C GLU A 81 -5.82 23.79 24.74
N SER A 82 -4.59 24.30 24.66
CA SER A 82 -3.59 24.20 25.74
C SER A 82 -3.56 25.39 26.71
N ARG A 83 -4.54 26.30 26.62
CA ARG A 83 -4.72 27.46 27.50
C ARG A 83 -5.96 27.35 28.37
#